data_AF-A0A2P7QFR3-F1
#
_entry.id   AF-A0A2P7QFR3-F1
#
_cell.length_a   1.000
_cell.length_b   1.000
_cell.length_c   1.000
_cell.angle_alpha   90.00
_cell.angle_beta   90.00
_cell.angle_gamma   90.00
#
_symmetry.space_group_name_H-M   'P 1'
#
loop_
_entity.id
_entity.type
_entity.pdbx_description
1 polymer ?
#
loop_
_entity_poly.entity_id
_entity_poly.type
_entity_poly.pdbx_seq_one_letter_code
_entity_poly.pdbx_strand_id
1 'polypeptide(L)'
;MPTVYPFPTSVRSAGWRIRSEGGDAGRSMMQGEGPDLVTATIGAADDLISSLAAERLYAICLQTADDGMSVGLCANTEEGYAEKRESEAEFEDMTARYEAYLRWTPAEWRYEMIGDAHLVDVNRDLTAAALDAKEAFDTHFDRLIEAMIDALATLRAERGTALDGITLFVTISDSEEAEAIEHRSAVRLNPPALAAPFVGRFE
;
A
#
# COMPACT_ATOMS: atom_id res chain seq x y z
N MET A 1 67.58 0.13 -3.32
CA MET A 1 67.76 1.46 -2.68
C MET A 1 66.42 2.18 -2.74
N PRO A 2 65.82 2.59 -1.61
CA PRO A 2 64.51 3.25 -1.61
C PRO A 2 64.70 4.77 -1.72
N THR A 3 64.01 5.40 -2.67
CA THR A 3 63.95 6.85 -2.80
C THR A 3 62.71 7.37 -2.08
N VAL A 4 62.93 8.40 -1.28
CA VAL A 4 62.04 8.99 -0.27
C VAL A 4 61.66 10.40 -0.73
N TYR A 5 60.33 10.65 -0.88
CA TYR A 5 59.56 11.91 -0.71
C TYR A 5 59.68 13.03 -1.79
N PRO A 6 58.71 13.99 -1.92
CA PRO A 6 57.76 14.46 -0.88
C PRO A 6 56.27 14.70 -1.27
N PHE A 7 55.45 14.85 -0.23
CA PHE A 7 54.09 15.41 -0.20
C PHE A 7 54.03 16.89 -0.63
N PRO A 8 52.88 17.35 -1.13
CA PRO A 8 52.40 18.70 -0.89
C PRO A 8 51.17 18.72 0.02
N THR A 9 51.33 19.37 1.17
CA THR A 9 50.28 19.98 1.99
C THR A 9 49.59 21.11 1.23
N SER A 10 48.26 21.09 1.16
CA SER A 10 47.47 22.33 1.06
C SER A 10 46.12 22.15 1.75
N VAL A 11 45.98 22.87 2.84
CA VAL A 11 44.76 23.08 3.62
C VAL A 11 43.91 24.11 2.88
N ARG A 12 42.66 23.76 2.56
CA ARG A 12 41.57 24.73 2.44
C ARG A 12 40.37 24.21 3.20
N SER A 13 40.24 24.74 4.40
CA SER A 13 39.06 24.72 5.26
C SER A 13 37.89 25.43 4.56
N ALA A 14 36.88 24.67 4.15
CA ALA A 14 35.54 25.20 3.91
C ALA A 14 34.69 24.82 5.13
N GLY A 15 34.40 25.82 5.96
CA GLY A 15 33.58 25.65 7.15
C GLY A 15 32.13 25.35 6.78
N TRP A 16 31.56 24.31 7.39
CA TRP A 16 30.12 24.11 7.46
C TRP A 16 29.68 24.28 8.92
N ARG A 17 28.78 25.24 9.12
CA ARG A 17 28.13 25.51 10.40
C ARG A 17 27.21 24.34 10.74
N ILE A 18 27.35 23.83 11.95
CA ILE A 18 26.33 23.04 12.62
C ILE A 18 25.14 23.97 12.88
N ARG A 19 23.99 23.70 12.25
CA ARG A 19 22.70 24.10 12.81
C ARG A 19 22.10 22.89 13.50
N SER A 20 21.84 23.06 14.78
CA SER A 20 21.11 22.16 15.65
C SER A 20 19.67 22.64 15.76
N GLU A 21 18.76 22.08 14.98
CA GLU A 21 17.30 22.05 15.18
C GLU A 21 16.88 20.75 14.49
N GLY A 22 16.33 19.72 15.13
CA GLY A 22 15.18 19.72 16.02
C GLY A 22 14.07 18.95 15.28
N GLY A 23 13.88 17.67 15.64
CA GLY A 23 12.72 16.86 15.27
C GLY A 23 12.73 16.27 13.85
N ASP A 24 12.98 14.96 13.74
CA ASP A 24 12.22 14.05 12.87
C ASP A 24 12.66 12.61 13.18
N ALA A 25 11.93 11.94 14.08
CA ALA A 25 12.08 10.50 14.30
C ALA A 25 10.98 9.81 13.48
N GLY A 26 11.22 9.69 12.18
CA GLY A 26 10.30 9.03 11.25
C GLY A 26 10.87 8.81 9.86
N ARG A 27 12.19 8.90 9.67
CA ARG A 27 12.83 8.71 8.36
C ARG A 27 13.70 7.46 8.38
N SER A 28 13.38 6.53 7.47
CA SER A 28 14.24 5.48 6.88
C SER A 28 13.73 4.05 7.14
N MET A 29 13.30 3.34 6.10
CA MET A 29 14.19 2.44 5.32
C MET A 29 13.55 1.96 4.00
N MET A 30 13.51 2.82 2.98
CA MET A 30 13.64 2.43 1.56
C MET A 30 14.63 3.41 0.94
N GLN A 31 15.91 3.32 1.34
CA GLN A 31 16.99 4.09 0.71
C GLN A 31 17.54 3.29 -0.48
N GLY A 32 16.69 3.12 -1.49
CA GLY A 32 17.08 2.86 -2.87
C GLY A 32 16.71 4.10 -3.71
N GLU A 33 17.37 4.32 -4.84
CA GLU A 33 17.00 5.39 -5.79
C GLU A 33 15.66 5.14 -6.51
N GLY A 34 14.89 4.13 -6.09
CA GLY A 34 13.57 3.77 -6.62
C GLY A 34 12.42 4.62 -6.03
N PRO A 35 11.24 4.64 -6.69
CA PRO A 35 10.06 5.32 -6.15
C PRO A 35 9.64 4.70 -4.82
N ASP A 36 9.37 5.57 -3.84
CA ASP A 36 8.80 5.19 -2.55
C ASP A 36 7.37 4.66 -2.72
N LEU A 37 6.95 3.70 -1.89
CA LEU A 37 5.63 3.05 -1.94
C LEU A 37 4.49 4.08 -1.89
N VAL A 38 4.68 5.18 -1.16
CA VAL A 38 3.74 6.32 -1.13
C VAL A 38 3.53 6.91 -2.53
N THR A 39 4.63 7.22 -3.23
CA THR A 39 4.59 7.83 -4.57
C THR A 39 3.97 6.86 -5.58
N ALA A 40 4.36 5.58 -5.50
CA ALA A 40 3.83 4.55 -6.38
C ALA A 40 2.32 4.31 -6.16
N THR A 41 1.87 4.27 -4.91
CA THR A 41 0.46 4.11 -4.54
C THR A 41 -0.38 5.27 -5.06
N ILE A 42 0.11 6.50 -4.88
CA ILE A 42 -0.57 7.71 -5.38
C ILE A 42 -0.68 7.69 -6.90
N GLY A 43 0.42 7.37 -7.61
CA GLY A 43 0.41 7.28 -9.07
C GLY A 43 -0.56 6.21 -9.59
N ALA A 44 -0.56 5.02 -8.97
CA ALA A 44 -1.49 3.95 -9.34
C ALA A 44 -2.96 4.32 -9.08
N ALA A 45 -3.25 4.98 -7.95
CA ALA A 45 -4.60 5.43 -7.62
C ALA A 45 -5.09 6.53 -8.57
N ASP A 46 -4.23 7.49 -8.92
CA ASP A 46 -4.57 8.57 -9.85
C ASP A 46 -4.84 8.05 -11.26
N ASP A 47 -4.03 7.11 -11.74
CA ASP A 47 -4.23 6.47 -13.04
C ASP A 47 -5.54 5.68 -13.07
N LEU A 48 -5.83 4.91 -12.01
CA LEU A 48 -7.12 4.24 -11.85
C LEU A 48 -8.25 5.26 -11.92
N ILE A 49 -8.27 6.25 -11.02
CA ILE A 49 -9.35 7.24 -10.92
C ILE A 49 -9.56 7.98 -12.24
N SER A 50 -8.48 8.30 -12.96
CA SER A 50 -8.56 8.96 -14.27
C SER A 50 -9.10 8.05 -15.38
N SER A 51 -8.94 6.74 -15.23
CA SER A 51 -9.48 5.73 -16.15
C SER A 51 -10.94 5.35 -15.85
N LEU A 52 -11.41 5.58 -14.62
CA LEU A 52 -12.80 5.35 -14.25
C LEU A 52 -13.68 6.35 -15.01
N ALA A 53 -14.51 5.85 -15.91
CA ALA A 53 -15.38 6.69 -16.73
C ALA A 53 -16.50 7.32 -15.89
N ALA A 54 -17.66 6.65 -15.80
CA ALA A 54 -18.79 7.06 -14.96
C ALA A 54 -19.01 6.08 -13.79
N GLU A 55 -18.04 5.20 -13.54
CA GLU A 55 -18.11 4.21 -12.48
C GLU A 55 -17.97 4.86 -11.10
N ARG A 56 -18.70 4.31 -10.12
CA ARG A 56 -18.70 4.80 -8.74
C ARG A 56 -17.77 3.95 -7.90
N LEU A 57 -16.56 4.46 -7.70
CA LEU A 57 -15.57 3.85 -6.81
C LEU A 57 -16.08 3.85 -5.35
N TYR A 58 -16.00 2.70 -4.67
CA TYR A 58 -16.35 2.60 -3.24
C TYR A 58 -15.25 2.00 -2.37
N ALA A 59 -14.25 1.35 -2.96
CA ALA A 59 -13.12 0.78 -2.23
C ALA A 59 -11.81 0.86 -3.01
N ILE A 60 -10.72 1.10 -2.29
CA ILE A 60 -9.34 0.90 -2.73
C ILE A 60 -8.61 0.17 -1.60
N CYS A 61 -7.80 -0.83 -1.91
CA CYS A 61 -6.88 -1.43 -0.93
C CYS A 61 -5.51 -1.66 -1.54
N LEU A 62 -4.51 -1.79 -0.67
CA LEU A 62 -3.24 -2.41 -1.04
C LEU A 62 -3.27 -3.86 -0.57
N GLN A 63 -2.86 -4.76 -1.45
CA GLN A 63 -2.81 -6.20 -1.20
C GLN A 63 -1.38 -6.70 -1.34
N THR A 64 -0.98 -7.61 -0.46
CA THR A 64 0.26 -8.40 -0.57
C THR A 64 -0.06 -9.89 -0.41
N ALA A 65 0.83 -10.77 -0.85
CA ALA A 65 0.76 -12.18 -0.51
C ALA A 65 1.41 -12.43 0.86
N ASP A 66 1.20 -13.63 1.41
CA ASP A 66 1.82 -14.07 2.67
C ASP A 66 3.35 -14.20 2.60
N ASP A 67 3.95 -14.05 1.42
CA ASP A 67 5.40 -13.98 1.21
C ASP A 67 5.99 -12.58 1.36
N GLY A 68 5.16 -11.53 1.44
CA GLY A 68 5.58 -10.13 1.57
C GLY A 68 6.54 -9.64 0.48
N MET A 69 6.56 -10.28 -0.70
CA MET A 69 7.51 -9.96 -1.76
C MET A 69 6.98 -8.95 -2.78
N SER A 70 5.68 -8.68 -2.75
CA SER A 70 5.03 -7.75 -3.69
C SER A 70 3.81 -7.07 -3.07
N VAL A 71 3.47 -5.90 -3.62
CA VAL A 71 2.25 -5.17 -3.34
C VAL A 71 1.55 -4.85 -4.66
N GLY A 72 0.23 -4.95 -4.66
CA GLY A 72 -0.64 -4.48 -5.73
C GLY A 72 -1.71 -3.55 -5.18
N LEU A 73 -2.22 -2.65 -6.04
CA LEU A 73 -3.41 -1.86 -5.73
C LEU A 73 -4.63 -2.63 -6.22
N CYS A 74 -5.63 -2.80 -5.36
CA CYS A 74 -6.93 -3.32 -5.75
C CYS A 74 -8.00 -2.25 -5.52
N ALA A 75 -9.08 -2.30 -6.29
CA ALA A 75 -10.18 -1.37 -6.18
C ALA A 75 -11.48 -1.98 -6.70
N ASN A 76 -12.61 -1.45 -6.25
CA ASN A 76 -13.89 -1.84 -6.82
C ASN A 76 -14.91 -0.71 -6.88
N THR A 77 -15.79 -0.85 -7.86
CA THR A 77 -16.86 0.09 -8.18
C THR A 77 -18.21 -0.56 -7.95
N GLU A 78 -19.24 0.25 -7.73
CA GLU A 78 -20.61 -0.26 -7.59
C GLU A 78 -21.04 -1.06 -8.83
N GLU A 79 -20.57 -0.65 -10.01
CA GLU A 79 -20.74 -1.36 -11.26
C GLU A 79 -20.02 -2.70 -11.29
N GLY A 80 -18.76 -2.76 -10.83
CA GLY A 80 -17.98 -3.99 -10.74
C GLY A 80 -18.63 -5.01 -9.79
N TYR A 81 -19.06 -4.54 -8.62
CA TYR A 81 -19.80 -5.37 -7.67
C TYR A 81 -21.13 -5.86 -8.26
N ALA A 82 -21.91 -5.01 -8.91
CA ALA A 82 -23.20 -5.39 -9.48
C ALA A 82 -23.05 -6.47 -10.57
N GLU A 83 -22.07 -6.31 -11.46
CA GLU A 83 -21.78 -7.30 -12.51
C GLU A 83 -21.35 -8.65 -11.91
N LYS A 84 -20.41 -8.63 -10.95
CA LYS A 84 -19.94 -9.84 -10.28
C LYS A 84 -21.09 -10.55 -9.55
N ARG A 85 -21.90 -9.80 -8.81
CA ARG A 85 -23.07 -10.33 -8.11
C ARG A 85 -24.09 -10.96 -9.07
N GLU A 86 -24.36 -10.34 -10.21
CA GLU A 86 -25.28 -10.90 -11.22
C GLU A 86 -24.74 -12.20 -11.80
N SER A 87 -23.45 -12.25 -12.15
CA SER A 87 -22.78 -13.46 -12.64
C SER A 87 -22.83 -14.60 -11.62
N GLU A 88 -22.56 -14.31 -10.34
CA GLU A 88 -22.52 -15.33 -9.28
C GLU A 88 -23.91 -15.83 -8.88
N ALA A 89 -24.95 -15.00 -9.04
CA ALA A 89 -26.35 -15.38 -8.80
C ALA A 89 -26.88 -16.49 -9.73
N GLU A 90 -26.17 -16.78 -10.83
CA GLU A 90 -26.49 -17.93 -11.70
C GLU A 90 -26.06 -19.27 -11.08
N PHE A 91 -25.08 -19.26 -10.18
CA PHE A 91 -24.42 -20.45 -9.66
C PHE A 91 -24.61 -20.65 -8.15
N GLU A 92 -24.72 -19.57 -7.39
CA GLU A 92 -24.74 -19.55 -5.92
C GLU A 92 -25.97 -18.81 -5.37
N ASP A 93 -26.38 -19.13 -4.14
CA ASP A 93 -27.43 -18.39 -3.43
C ASP A 93 -26.87 -17.06 -2.87
N MET A 94 -27.53 -15.94 -3.19
CA MET A 94 -27.12 -14.59 -2.78
C MET A 94 -27.51 -14.30 -1.34
N THR A 95 -26.95 -15.07 -0.40
CA THR A 95 -27.06 -14.78 1.03
C THR A 95 -26.33 -13.47 1.36
N ALA A 96 -26.75 -12.79 2.43
CA ALA A 96 -26.10 -11.56 2.87
C ALA A 96 -24.58 -11.72 3.10
N ARG A 97 -24.15 -12.88 3.60
CA ARG A 97 -22.73 -13.19 3.82
C ARG A 97 -21.96 -13.33 2.50
N TYR A 98 -22.56 -13.97 1.50
CA TYR A 98 -21.92 -14.13 0.20
C TYR A 98 -21.88 -12.81 -0.59
N GLU A 99 -22.95 -12.01 -0.51
CA GLU A 99 -22.96 -10.65 -1.05
C GLU A 99 -21.86 -9.78 -0.41
N ALA A 100 -21.67 -9.88 0.91
CA ALA A 100 -20.58 -9.19 1.60
C ALA A 100 -19.19 -9.67 1.15
N TYR A 101 -19.03 -10.99 0.93
CA TYR A 101 -17.80 -11.57 0.39
C TYR A 101 -17.49 -10.99 -1.01
N LEU A 102 -18.44 -11.03 -1.95
CA LEU A 102 -18.26 -10.44 -3.28
C LEU A 102 -17.98 -8.93 -3.22
N ARG A 103 -18.54 -8.22 -2.25
CA ARG A 103 -18.35 -6.78 -2.11
C ARG A 103 -16.98 -6.41 -1.54
N TRP A 104 -16.44 -7.19 -0.62
CA TRP A 104 -15.31 -6.76 0.20
C TRP A 104 -14.05 -7.60 0.06
N THR A 105 -14.07 -8.69 -0.70
CA THR A 105 -12.90 -9.51 -0.99
C THR A 105 -12.24 -9.09 -2.31
N PRO A 106 -10.99 -8.60 -2.32
CA PRO A 106 -10.35 -8.10 -3.55
C PRO A 106 -10.18 -9.12 -4.67
N ALA A 107 -10.08 -10.42 -4.35
CA ALA A 107 -10.05 -11.51 -5.34
C ALA A 107 -11.31 -11.58 -6.22
N GLU A 108 -12.41 -10.94 -5.79
CA GLU A 108 -13.67 -10.89 -6.55
C GLU A 108 -13.87 -9.55 -7.28
N TRP A 109 -12.93 -8.62 -7.15
CA TRP A 109 -13.08 -7.26 -7.64
C TRP A 109 -12.68 -7.11 -9.10
N ARG A 110 -13.28 -6.10 -9.76
CA ARG A 110 -12.98 -5.78 -11.16
C ARG A 110 -11.54 -5.32 -11.37
N TYR A 111 -10.96 -4.61 -10.40
CA TYR A 111 -9.60 -4.09 -10.46
C TYR A 111 -8.77 -4.75 -9.37
N GLU A 112 -8.27 -5.96 -9.66
CA GLU A 112 -7.39 -6.71 -8.76
C GLU A 112 -5.92 -6.54 -9.18
N MET A 113 -5.03 -6.31 -8.21
CA MET A 113 -3.57 -6.28 -8.38
C MET A 113 -3.11 -5.42 -9.57
N ILE A 114 -3.68 -4.23 -9.71
CA ILE A 114 -3.32 -3.24 -10.74
C ILE A 114 -2.20 -2.31 -10.26
N GLY A 115 -1.73 -1.44 -11.17
CA GLY A 115 -0.74 -0.41 -10.86
C GLY A 115 0.71 -0.80 -11.09
N ASP A 116 0.97 -1.92 -11.80
CA ASP A 116 2.30 -2.44 -12.10
C ASP A 116 3.29 -1.39 -12.61
N ALA A 117 2.82 -0.47 -13.47
CA ALA A 117 3.64 0.60 -14.03
C ALA A 117 4.28 1.51 -12.96
N HIS A 118 3.64 1.64 -11.80
CA HIS A 118 4.13 2.42 -10.66
C HIS A 118 4.81 1.55 -9.60
N LEU A 119 4.34 0.32 -9.41
CA LEU A 119 4.78 -0.57 -8.33
C LEU A 119 5.93 -1.50 -8.71
N VAL A 120 6.32 -1.59 -9.98
CA VAL A 120 7.37 -2.53 -10.43
C VAL A 120 8.69 -2.39 -9.70
N ASP A 121 9.16 -1.16 -9.48
CA ASP A 121 10.42 -0.91 -8.77
C ASP A 121 10.28 -1.19 -7.27
N VAL A 122 9.14 -0.85 -6.67
CA VAL A 122 8.82 -1.18 -5.28
C VAL A 122 8.83 -2.69 -5.08
N ASN A 123 8.16 -3.45 -5.95
CA ASN A 123 8.07 -4.90 -5.87
C ASN A 123 9.42 -5.59 -6.07
N ARG A 124 10.26 -5.06 -6.97
CA ARG A 124 11.65 -5.52 -7.10
C ARG A 124 12.40 -5.36 -5.78
N ASP A 125 12.28 -4.19 -5.15
CA ASP A 125 13.01 -3.87 -3.93
C ASP A 125 12.48 -4.68 -2.73
N LEU A 126 11.16 -4.89 -2.64
CA LEU A 126 10.51 -5.78 -1.67
C LEU A 126 10.98 -7.24 -1.81
N THR A 127 11.00 -7.75 -3.04
CA THR A 127 11.52 -9.10 -3.32
C THR A 127 12.98 -9.23 -2.88
N ALA A 128 13.82 -8.22 -3.19
CA ALA A 128 15.22 -8.24 -2.77
C ALA A 128 15.38 -8.20 -1.25
N ALA A 129 14.56 -7.41 -0.56
CA ALA A 129 14.54 -7.33 0.90
C ALA A 129 14.09 -8.65 1.55
N ALA A 130 13.01 -9.26 1.06
CA ALA A 130 12.50 -10.54 1.56
C ALA A 130 13.50 -11.70 1.38
N LEU A 131 14.38 -11.62 0.38
CA LEU A 131 15.45 -12.59 0.13
C LEU A 131 16.74 -12.30 0.92
N ASP A 132 16.89 -11.14 1.57
CA ASP A 132 18.05 -10.85 2.41
C ASP A 132 17.90 -11.53 3.78
N ALA A 133 18.69 -12.59 3.99
CA ALA A 133 18.67 -13.39 5.22
C ALA A 133 19.08 -12.63 6.52
N LYS A 134 19.42 -11.33 6.44
CA LYS A 134 19.77 -10.51 7.60
C LYS A 134 18.55 -10.02 8.39
N GLU A 135 17.39 -9.91 7.75
CA GLU A 135 16.15 -9.50 8.42
C GLU A 135 15.27 -10.71 8.68
N ALA A 136 14.65 -10.76 9.86
CA ALA A 136 13.65 -11.79 10.16
C ALA A 136 12.37 -11.49 9.37
N PHE A 137 11.79 -12.52 8.76
CA PHE A 137 10.60 -12.40 7.93
C PHE A 137 9.47 -11.62 8.60
N ASP A 138 9.12 -11.95 9.84
CA ASP A 138 8.05 -11.27 10.59
C ASP A 138 8.30 -9.76 10.72
N THR A 139 9.57 -9.34 10.88
CA THR A 139 9.92 -7.91 10.96
C THR A 139 9.79 -7.22 9.62
N HIS A 140 10.22 -7.86 8.53
CA HIS A 140 10.02 -7.36 7.17
C HIS A 140 8.52 -7.22 6.87
N PHE A 141 7.74 -8.25 7.20
CA PHE A 141 6.32 -8.30 6.92
C PHE A 141 5.53 -7.25 7.71
N ASP A 142 5.78 -7.10 9.01
CA ASP A 142 5.15 -6.05 9.83
C ASP A 142 5.46 -4.66 9.28
N ARG A 143 6.71 -4.41 8.85
CA ARG A 143 7.11 -3.14 8.24
C ARG A 143 6.41 -2.90 6.92
N LEU A 144 6.24 -3.92 6.10
CA LEU A 144 5.51 -3.83 4.84
C LEU A 144 4.05 -3.42 5.09
N ILE A 145 3.36 -4.09 6.02
CA ILE A 145 1.96 -3.75 6.33
C ILE A 145 1.84 -2.31 6.83
N GLU A 146 2.74 -1.85 7.71
CA GLU A 146 2.71 -0.46 8.16
C GLU A 146 3.03 0.53 7.03
N ALA A 147 3.96 0.20 6.13
CA ALA A 147 4.25 1.03 4.96
C ALA A 147 3.04 1.13 4.00
N MET A 148 2.30 0.04 3.79
CA MET A 148 1.07 0.03 3.01
C MET A 148 -0.01 0.91 3.66
N ILE A 149 -0.16 0.84 4.98
CA ILE A 149 -1.10 1.70 5.72
C ILE A 149 -0.69 3.17 5.58
N ASP A 150 0.59 3.51 5.74
CA ASP A 150 1.07 4.88 5.62
C ASP A 150 0.92 5.45 4.20
N ALA A 151 1.11 4.61 3.17
CA ALA A 151 0.88 4.99 1.80
C ALA A 151 -0.59 5.35 1.54
N LEU A 152 -1.54 4.53 2.02
CA LEU A 152 -2.97 4.83 1.91
C LEU A 152 -3.40 6.02 2.78
N ALA A 153 -2.79 6.20 3.95
CA ALA A 153 -3.05 7.36 4.80
C ALA A 153 -2.63 8.65 4.11
N THR A 154 -1.46 8.63 3.44
CA THR A 154 -0.94 9.77 2.67
C THR A 154 -1.81 10.04 1.45
N LEU A 155 -2.19 9.00 0.70
CA LEU A 155 -3.14 9.11 -0.41
C LEU A 155 -4.45 9.80 0.03
N ARG A 156 -5.04 9.39 1.16
CA ARG A 156 -6.24 10.03 1.71
C ARG A 156 -6.00 11.48 2.08
N ALA A 157 -4.90 11.77 2.77
CA ALA A 157 -4.58 13.13 3.18
C ALA A 157 -4.41 14.08 1.99
N GLU A 158 -3.77 13.62 0.91
CA GLU A 158 -3.52 14.44 -0.26
C GLU A 158 -4.74 14.61 -1.18
N ARG A 159 -5.54 13.57 -1.37
CA ARG A 159 -6.73 13.62 -2.25
C ARG A 159 -7.98 14.13 -1.54
N GLY A 160 -8.00 14.10 -0.20
CA GLY A 160 -9.03 14.70 0.63
C GLY A 160 -10.43 14.27 0.19
N THR A 161 -11.26 15.25 -0.16
CA THR A 161 -12.67 15.04 -0.54
C THR A 161 -12.85 14.19 -1.80
N ALA A 162 -11.84 14.05 -2.65
CA ALA A 162 -11.92 13.15 -3.81
C ALA A 162 -12.04 11.67 -3.39
N LEU A 163 -11.66 11.34 -2.15
CA LEU A 163 -11.80 10.02 -1.54
C LEU A 163 -12.92 9.97 -0.48
N ASP A 164 -13.83 10.95 -0.47
CA ASP A 164 -15.03 10.90 0.36
C ASP A 164 -15.91 9.73 -0.09
N GLY A 165 -16.38 8.94 0.87
CA GLY A 165 -17.22 7.76 0.59
C GLY A 165 -16.46 6.50 0.14
N ILE A 166 -15.17 6.59 -0.16
CA ILE A 166 -14.34 5.45 -0.57
C ILE A 166 -13.69 4.83 0.67
N THR A 167 -13.81 3.52 0.86
CA THR A 167 -13.18 2.79 1.97
C THR A 167 -11.75 2.37 1.59
N LEU A 168 -10.78 2.67 2.45
CA LEU A 168 -9.37 2.30 2.28
C LEU A 168 -8.95 1.23 3.29
N PHE A 169 -8.26 0.19 2.87
CA PHE A 169 -7.72 -0.81 3.79
C PHE A 169 -6.51 -1.53 3.21
N VAL A 170 -5.83 -2.33 4.03
CA VAL A 170 -4.75 -3.23 3.63
C VAL A 170 -5.22 -4.67 3.85
N THR A 171 -4.86 -5.57 2.94
CA THR A 171 -5.16 -7.00 3.08
C THR A 171 -3.97 -7.87 2.67
N ILE A 172 -4.06 -9.15 3.05
CA ILE A 172 -3.14 -10.21 2.64
C ILE A 172 -3.97 -11.29 1.95
N SER A 173 -3.58 -11.68 0.75
CA SER A 173 -4.25 -12.79 0.05
C SER A 173 -4.03 -14.10 0.79
N ASP A 174 -5.09 -14.90 0.92
CA ASP A 174 -5.05 -16.27 1.48
C ASP A 174 -4.47 -16.40 2.90
N SER A 175 -4.62 -15.37 3.74
CA SER A 175 -4.11 -15.37 5.12
C SER A 175 -5.22 -15.38 6.18
N GLU A 176 -5.05 -16.17 7.23
CA GLU A 176 -5.91 -16.14 8.43
C GLU A 176 -5.80 -14.80 9.19
N GLU A 177 -4.72 -14.05 8.99
CA GLU A 177 -4.50 -12.73 9.61
C GLU A 177 -5.14 -11.58 8.83
N ALA A 178 -5.62 -11.83 7.60
CA ALA A 178 -6.14 -10.81 6.70
C ALA A 178 -7.24 -9.96 7.37
N GLU A 179 -8.24 -10.60 7.99
CA GLU A 179 -9.36 -9.89 8.62
C GLU A 179 -8.90 -8.92 9.73
N ALA A 180 -7.91 -9.32 10.54
CA ALA A 180 -7.38 -8.47 11.61
C ALA A 180 -6.64 -7.24 11.05
N ILE A 181 -5.90 -7.41 9.95
CA ILE A 181 -5.18 -6.33 9.27
C ILE A 181 -6.13 -5.41 8.52
N GLU A 182 -7.15 -5.97 7.85
CA GLU A 182 -8.22 -5.22 7.21
C GLU A 182 -8.95 -4.34 8.24
N HIS A 183 -9.31 -4.90 9.40
CA HIS A 183 -9.96 -4.14 10.46
C HIS A 183 -9.08 -3.03 11.01
N ARG A 184 -7.83 -3.34 11.38
CA ARG A 184 -6.93 -2.34 11.98
C ARG A 184 -6.63 -1.20 11.01
N SER A 185 -6.39 -1.52 9.75
CA SER A 185 -6.09 -0.54 8.71
C SER A 185 -7.34 0.29 8.39
N ALA A 186 -8.52 -0.33 8.23
CA ALA A 186 -9.74 0.39 7.95
C ALA A 186 -10.13 1.39 9.05
N VAL A 187 -9.95 1.04 10.33
CA VAL A 187 -10.20 1.96 11.45
C VAL A 187 -9.24 3.14 11.46
N ARG A 188 -7.96 2.93 11.10
CA ARG A 188 -6.95 4.00 11.04
C ARG A 188 -7.14 4.91 9.84
N LEU A 189 -7.54 4.35 8.70
CA LEU A 189 -7.57 5.04 7.41
C LEU A 189 -8.87 5.77 7.11
N ASN A 190 -9.98 5.39 7.74
CA ASN A 190 -11.30 5.88 7.33
C ASN A 190 -12.04 6.60 8.47
N PRO A 191 -12.93 7.55 8.14
CA PRO A 191 -13.88 8.06 9.13
C PRO A 191 -14.77 6.91 9.64
N PRO A 192 -15.29 7.01 10.88
CA PRO A 192 -16.13 5.96 11.48
C PRO A 192 -17.32 5.52 10.64
N ALA A 193 -17.90 6.44 9.85
CA ALA A 193 -19.03 6.15 8.96
C ALA A 193 -18.70 5.17 7.82
N LEU A 194 -17.42 5.04 7.44
CA LEU A 194 -16.94 4.07 6.46
C LEU A 194 -16.31 2.84 7.13
N ALA A 195 -15.55 3.05 8.21
CA ALA A 195 -14.89 1.96 8.92
C ALA A 195 -15.89 0.98 9.56
N ALA A 196 -16.94 1.48 10.23
CA ALA A 196 -17.85 0.61 10.99
C ALA A 196 -18.64 -0.39 10.10
N PRO A 197 -19.25 0.02 8.96
CA PRO A 197 -19.89 -0.92 8.05
C PRO A 197 -18.92 -1.95 7.46
N PHE A 198 -17.68 -1.53 7.18
CA PHE A 198 -16.65 -2.43 6.66
C PHE A 198 -16.23 -3.47 7.70
N VAL A 199 -15.94 -3.05 8.94
CA VAL A 199 -15.54 -3.96 10.03
C VAL A 199 -16.66 -4.96 10.35
N GLY A 200 -17.91 -4.53 10.35
CA GLY A 200 -19.08 -5.40 10.58
C GLY A 200 -19.57 -6.17 9.35
N ARG A 201 -18.81 -6.23 8.25
CA ARG A 201 -19.29 -6.74 6.96
C ARG A 201 -19.76 -8.20 6.95
N PHE A 202 -19.33 -9.01 7.92
CA PHE A 202 -19.67 -10.43 8.01
C PHE A 202 -20.55 -10.80 9.21
N GLU A 203 -21.00 -9.81 9.98
CA GLU A 203 -21.83 -9.97 11.19
C GLU A 203 -23.33 -10.07 10.88
#